data_AF-A0A1M5ARD9-F1
#
_entry.id   AF-A0A1M5ARD9-F1
#
_cell.length_a   1.000
_cell.length_b   1.000
_cell.length_c   1.000
_cell.angle_alpha   90.00
_cell.angle_beta   90.00
_cell.angle_gamma   90.00
#
_symmetry.space_group_name_H-M   'P 1'
#
loop_
_entity.id
_entity.type
_entity.pdbx_description
1 polymer ?
#
loop_
_entity_poly.entity_id
_entity_poly.type
_entity_poly.pdbx_seq_one_letter_code
_entity_poly.pdbx_strand_id
1 'polypeptide(L)'
;MKLKLDVTPDLVAAMAAEVKAGEKAVTAAMTEAGTGLKTAWRGQITGAGLGRRLANSIRSQTYPKAGESLNAAALVWSKAPVIVGAHDTGPLIRSRDGFWLAIPLPAAGKGRRGAKMTPGEWERRRGLRLRFIYRRRGPSLLVADGRLNTKGLGVASRSKTGRGRATVPIFLLVPQVKLPKRLDLDLPPSGPSFITRVCGFGFDSLRFRFGQARRARSPQIAQASGALRSVFCFLAMSAA
;
A
#
# COMPACT_ATOMS: atom_id res chain seq x y z
N MET A 1 40.03 -16.76 -57.29
CA MET A 1 38.99 -17.60 -56.67
C MET A 1 37.95 -16.70 -56.02
N LYS A 2 36.67 -16.79 -56.42
CA LYS A 2 35.57 -16.00 -55.84
C LYS A 2 34.81 -16.89 -54.86
N LEU A 3 34.95 -16.64 -53.56
CA LEU A 3 34.16 -17.31 -52.52
C LEU A 3 32.82 -16.57 -52.40
N LYS A 4 31.77 -17.18 -52.95
CA LYS A 4 30.39 -16.80 -52.65
C LYS A 4 30.07 -17.31 -51.25
N LEU A 5 29.90 -16.39 -50.31
CA LEU A 5 29.34 -16.70 -48.99
C LEU A 5 27.85 -16.38 -49.07
N ASP A 6 27.04 -17.40 -49.35
CA ASP A 6 25.58 -17.35 -49.23
C ASP A 6 25.20 -17.30 -47.75
N VAL A 7 25.36 -16.13 -47.13
CA VAL A 7 24.84 -15.86 -45.79
C VAL A 7 23.37 -15.47 -45.93
N THR A 8 22.54 -16.46 -46.21
CA THR A 8 21.08 -16.33 -46.08
C THR A 8 20.54 -17.40 -45.13
N PRO A 9 20.90 -17.38 -43.84
CA PRO A 9 19.86 -17.62 -42.87
C PRO A 9 18.93 -16.40 -42.93
N ASP A 10 17.64 -16.65 -43.11
CA ASP A 10 16.59 -15.65 -43.18
C ASP A 10 16.73 -14.57 -42.08
N LEU A 11 17.32 -13.41 -42.44
CA LEU A 11 17.58 -12.31 -41.52
C LEU A 11 16.29 -11.83 -40.85
N VAL A 12 15.16 -11.94 -41.56
CA VAL A 12 13.84 -11.59 -41.04
C VAL A 12 13.44 -12.57 -39.94
N ALA A 13 13.69 -13.87 -40.10
CA ALA A 13 13.45 -14.86 -39.06
C ALA A 13 14.36 -14.66 -37.83
N ALA A 14 15.63 -14.32 -38.03
CA ALA A 14 16.56 -14.02 -36.93
C ALA A 14 16.13 -12.77 -36.16
N MET A 15 15.75 -11.69 -36.85
CA MET A 15 15.25 -10.46 -36.23
C MET A 15 13.93 -10.69 -35.48
N ALA A 16 13.01 -11.46 -36.07
CA ALA A 16 11.74 -11.79 -35.41
C ALA A 16 11.96 -12.62 -34.13
N ALA A 17 12.94 -13.52 -34.13
CA ALA A 17 13.31 -14.28 -32.94
C ALA A 17 13.87 -13.39 -31.82
N GLU A 18 14.71 -12.42 -32.16
CA GLU A 18 15.26 -11.45 -31.19
C GLU A 18 14.18 -10.52 -30.63
N VAL A 19 13.27 -10.01 -31.47
CA VAL A 19 12.14 -9.20 -31.01
C VAL A 19 11.28 -9.99 -30.03
N LYS A 20 10.94 -11.24 -30.37
CA LYS A 20 10.17 -12.12 -29.48
C LYS A 20 10.90 -12.42 -28.16
N ALA A 21 12.22 -12.61 -28.22
CA ALA A 21 13.03 -12.76 -27.02
C ALA A 21 13.01 -11.49 -26.15
N GLY A 22 13.05 -10.31 -26.76
CA GLY A 22 12.90 -9.01 -26.12
C GLY A 22 11.53 -8.82 -25.48
N GLU A 23 10.45 -9.10 -26.20
CA GLU A 23 9.07 -9.04 -25.70
C GLU A 23 8.89 -9.89 -24.45
N LYS A 24 9.44 -11.10 -24.47
CA LYS A 24 9.44 -12.01 -23.33
C LYS A 24 10.23 -11.46 -22.15
N ALA A 25 11.43 -10.94 -22.40
CA ALA A 25 12.29 -10.39 -21.36
C ALA A 25 11.64 -9.18 -20.67
N VAL A 26 11.08 -8.25 -21.44
CA VAL A 26 10.40 -7.06 -20.92
C VAL A 26 9.15 -7.44 -20.13
N THR A 27 8.33 -8.36 -20.66
CA THR A 27 7.12 -8.83 -19.97
C THR A 27 7.44 -9.51 -18.63
N ALA A 28 8.49 -10.32 -18.60
CA ALA A 28 8.98 -10.96 -17.37
C ALA A 28 9.49 -9.92 -16.37
N ALA A 29 10.31 -8.98 -16.81
CA ALA A 29 10.85 -7.90 -15.97
C ALA A 29 9.73 -7.05 -15.36
N MET A 30 8.71 -6.69 -16.14
CA MET A 30 7.57 -5.90 -15.65
C MET A 30 6.72 -6.69 -14.65
N THR A 31 6.54 -7.99 -14.87
CA THR A 31 5.85 -8.86 -13.91
C THR A 31 6.59 -8.95 -12.58
N GLU A 32 7.91 -9.11 -12.62
CA GLU A 32 8.74 -9.11 -11.42
C GLU A 32 8.71 -7.76 -10.71
N ALA A 33 8.90 -6.66 -11.43
CA ALA A 33 8.83 -5.30 -10.86
C ALA A 33 7.47 -5.03 -10.19
N GLY A 34 6.36 -5.39 -10.85
CA GLY A 34 5.02 -5.21 -10.32
C GLY A 34 4.73 -6.07 -9.07
N THR A 35 5.18 -7.32 -9.05
CA THR A 35 5.02 -8.22 -7.88
C THR A 35 5.93 -7.80 -6.72
N GLY A 36 7.15 -7.35 -7.02
CA GLY A 36 8.08 -6.77 -6.07
C GLY A 36 7.52 -5.50 -5.41
N LEU A 37 7.04 -4.55 -6.20
CA LEU A 37 6.44 -3.31 -5.71
C LEU A 37 5.21 -3.57 -4.82
N LYS A 38 4.31 -4.46 -5.26
CA LYS A 38 3.17 -4.89 -4.44
C LYS A 38 3.60 -5.49 -3.10
N THR A 39 4.66 -6.29 -3.10
CA THR A 39 5.17 -6.93 -1.88
C THR A 39 5.81 -5.89 -0.96
N ALA A 40 6.56 -4.94 -1.51
CA ALA A 40 7.16 -3.84 -0.76
C ALA A 40 6.09 -2.95 -0.09
N TRP A 41 5.06 -2.52 -0.84
CA TRP A 41 3.93 -1.76 -0.29
C TRP A 41 3.21 -2.52 0.81
N ARG A 42 2.99 -3.83 0.64
CA ARG A 42 2.41 -4.67 1.69
C ARG A 42 3.29 -4.71 2.93
N GLY A 43 4.60 -4.85 2.75
CA GLY A 43 5.59 -4.81 3.81
C GLY A 43 5.53 -3.50 4.60
N GLN A 44 5.55 -2.36 3.92
CA GLN A 44 5.40 -1.04 4.55
C GLN A 44 4.11 -0.92 5.35
N ILE A 45 2.96 -1.30 4.77
CA ILE A 45 1.66 -1.23 5.45
C ILE A 45 1.64 -2.10 6.71
N THR A 46 2.19 -3.32 6.64
CA THR A 46 2.27 -4.19 7.82
C THR A 46 3.28 -3.69 8.86
N GLY A 47 4.43 -3.15 8.42
CA GLY A 47 5.46 -2.58 9.28
C GLY A 47 4.99 -1.31 10.01
N ALA A 48 4.13 -0.52 9.36
CA ALA A 48 3.46 0.64 9.93
C ALA A 48 2.31 0.28 10.91
N GLY A 49 2.06 -1.01 11.15
CA GLY A 49 1.03 -1.49 12.07
C GLY A 49 -0.40 -1.26 11.58
N LEU A 50 -0.62 -1.04 10.27
CA LEU A 50 -1.97 -0.87 9.69
C LEU A 50 -2.69 -2.21 9.43
N GLY A 51 -1.99 -3.32 9.63
CA GLY A 51 -2.52 -4.67 9.63
C GLY A 51 -2.59 -5.33 8.25
N ARG A 52 -2.74 -6.66 8.27
CA ARG A 52 -2.70 -7.52 7.06
C ARG A 52 -3.87 -7.27 6.11
N ARG A 53 -5.04 -6.88 6.64
CA ARG A 53 -6.25 -6.65 5.83
C ARG A 53 -6.06 -5.48 4.86
N LEU A 54 -5.43 -4.39 5.30
CA LEU A 54 -5.14 -3.24 4.44
C LEU A 54 -4.04 -3.58 3.44
N ALA A 55 -2.99 -4.29 3.85
CA ALA A 55 -1.94 -4.74 2.94
C ALA A 55 -2.52 -5.61 1.79
N ASN A 56 -3.46 -6.50 2.09
CA ASN A 56 -4.12 -7.34 1.09
C ASN A 56 -5.04 -6.57 0.12
N SER A 57 -5.35 -5.30 0.41
CA SER A 57 -6.07 -4.43 -0.52
C SER A 57 -5.21 -3.97 -1.69
N ILE A 58 -3.87 -4.01 -1.57
CA ILE A 58 -2.94 -3.74 -2.66
C ILE A 58 -2.99 -4.87 -3.69
N ARG A 59 -3.20 -4.49 -4.94
CA ARG A 59 -3.32 -5.34 -6.13
C ARG A 59 -2.27 -4.95 -7.15
N SER A 60 -1.95 -5.89 -8.01
CA SER A 60 -1.06 -5.70 -9.14
C SER A 60 -1.68 -6.37 -10.36
N GLN A 61 -1.44 -5.81 -11.53
CA GLN A 61 -1.82 -6.40 -12.81
C GLN A 61 -0.78 -6.02 -13.86
N THR A 62 -0.32 -7.02 -14.59
CA THR A 62 0.59 -6.84 -15.73
C THR A 62 -0.23 -6.71 -17.01
N TYR A 63 0.24 -5.86 -17.91
CA TYR A 63 -0.28 -5.65 -19.24
C TYR A 63 0.81 -5.96 -20.28
N PRO A 64 0.48 -6.55 -21.43
CA PRO A 64 -0.86 -7.03 -21.81
C PRO A 64 -1.34 -8.22 -20.95
N LYS A 65 -2.66 -8.43 -20.86
CA LYS A 65 -3.24 -9.54 -20.05
C LYS A 65 -2.85 -10.91 -20.60
N ALA A 66 -2.64 -10.98 -21.91
CA ALA A 66 -2.22 -12.17 -22.64
C ALA A 66 -1.21 -11.75 -23.70
N GLY A 67 -0.23 -12.61 -23.96
CA GLY A 67 0.86 -12.32 -24.89
C GLY A 67 2.07 -11.66 -24.23
N GLU A 68 3.15 -11.62 -24.98
CA GLU A 68 4.40 -10.94 -24.63
C GLU A 68 4.46 -9.65 -25.45
N SER A 69 5.02 -8.56 -24.89
CA SER A 69 5.17 -7.30 -25.60
C SER A 69 6.37 -6.51 -25.11
N LEU A 70 7.01 -5.76 -26.01
CA LEU A 70 8.03 -4.78 -25.66
C LEU A 70 7.44 -3.60 -24.85
N ASN A 71 6.14 -3.36 -24.99
CA ASN A 71 5.42 -2.33 -24.24
C ASN A 71 4.71 -2.90 -23.01
N ALA A 72 5.29 -3.93 -22.39
CA ALA A 72 4.73 -4.48 -21.17
C ALA A 72 4.78 -3.43 -20.05
N ALA A 73 3.74 -3.44 -19.21
CA ALA A 73 3.62 -2.52 -18.08
C ALA A 73 3.01 -3.24 -16.88
N ALA A 74 3.34 -2.82 -15.67
CA ALA A 74 2.72 -3.31 -14.45
C ALA A 74 2.03 -2.18 -13.69
N LEU A 75 0.74 -2.35 -13.43
CA LEU A 75 -0.06 -1.42 -12.63
C LEU A 75 -0.20 -1.99 -11.21
N VAL A 76 0.14 -1.19 -10.20
CA VAL A 76 -0.07 -1.51 -8.79
C VAL A 76 -1.02 -0.47 -8.19
N TRP A 77 -2.06 -0.92 -7.48
CA TRP A 77 -3.07 -0.02 -6.91
C TRP A 77 -3.67 -0.57 -5.62
N SER A 78 -4.37 0.30 -4.88
CA SER A 78 -5.11 -0.08 -3.67
C SER A 78 -6.60 -0.15 -3.93
N LYS A 79 -7.28 -1.18 -3.39
CA LYS A 79 -8.76 -1.18 -3.29
C LYS A 79 -9.28 -0.21 -2.22
N ALA A 80 -8.40 0.33 -1.37
CA ALA A 80 -8.73 1.28 -0.31
C ALA A 80 -7.90 2.57 -0.44
N PRO A 81 -8.03 3.31 -1.57
CA PRO A 81 -7.16 4.45 -1.86
C PRO A 81 -7.28 5.56 -0.82
N VAL A 82 -8.49 5.81 -0.29
CA VAL A 82 -8.75 6.85 0.71
C VAL A 82 -8.00 6.59 2.03
N ILE A 83 -7.96 5.33 2.49
CA ILE A 83 -7.29 4.98 3.75
C ILE A 83 -5.78 5.05 3.58
N VAL A 84 -5.28 4.49 2.47
CA VAL A 84 -3.85 4.49 2.15
C VAL A 84 -3.34 5.92 1.98
N GLY A 85 -4.03 6.74 1.16
CA GLY A 85 -3.70 8.15 0.97
C GLY A 85 -3.79 8.98 2.25
N ALA A 86 -4.76 8.69 3.12
CA ALA A 86 -4.82 9.39 4.42
C ALA A 86 -3.57 9.11 5.27
N HIS A 87 -3.05 7.89 5.27
CA HIS A 87 -1.84 7.57 6.03
C HIS A 87 -0.54 8.02 5.37
N ASP A 88 -0.57 8.30 4.07
CA ASP A 88 0.54 8.85 3.31
C ASP A 88 0.61 10.39 3.44
N THR A 89 -0.52 11.09 3.39
CA THR A 89 -0.55 12.56 3.56
C THR A 89 -0.58 12.99 5.04
N GLY A 90 -1.24 12.23 5.92
CA GLY A 90 -1.48 12.61 7.32
C GLY A 90 -2.42 13.82 7.47
N PRO A 91 -3.64 13.81 6.90
CA PRO A 91 -4.50 14.97 6.85
C PRO A 91 -5.04 15.35 8.24
N LEU A 92 -5.35 16.64 8.37
CA LEU A 92 -6.09 17.18 9.51
C LEU A 92 -7.59 16.88 9.33
N ILE A 93 -8.14 16.05 10.21
CA ILE A 93 -9.56 15.72 10.22
C ILE A 93 -10.29 16.77 11.05
N ARG A 94 -11.25 17.45 10.42
CA ARG A 94 -12.17 18.39 11.04
C ARG A 94 -13.60 18.08 10.62
N SER A 95 -14.57 18.57 11.38
CA SER A 95 -15.97 18.45 10.97
C SER A 95 -16.23 19.30 9.72
N ARG A 96 -17.17 18.83 8.88
CA ARG A 96 -17.55 19.53 7.65
C ARG A 96 -18.44 20.74 7.94
N ASP A 97 -19.47 20.53 8.74
CA ASP A 97 -20.59 21.46 8.92
C ASP A 97 -20.64 22.06 10.34
N GLY A 98 -19.64 21.79 11.17
CA GLY A 98 -19.63 22.26 12.56
C GLY A 98 -18.22 22.39 13.13
N PHE A 99 -18.13 22.92 14.35
CA PHE A 99 -16.86 23.13 15.02
C PHE A 99 -16.32 21.87 15.71
N TRP A 100 -17.21 20.97 16.15
CA TRP A 100 -16.84 19.81 16.95
C TRP A 100 -16.98 18.48 16.20
N LEU A 101 -16.00 17.60 16.37
CA LEU A 101 -16.11 16.16 16.11
C LEU A 101 -16.63 15.47 17.37
N ALA A 102 -17.82 14.87 17.26
CA ALA A 102 -18.38 14.07 18.34
C ALA A 102 -17.91 12.61 18.25
N ILE A 103 -16.98 12.24 19.12
CA ILE A 103 -16.48 10.87 19.23
C ILE A 103 -17.31 10.13 20.28
N PRO A 104 -18.05 9.07 19.92
CA PRO A 104 -18.86 8.32 20.86
C PRO A 104 -17.97 7.57 21.86
N LEU A 105 -18.29 7.73 23.15
CA LEU A 105 -17.73 6.89 24.22
C LEU A 105 -18.52 5.58 24.32
N PRO A 106 -18.01 4.57 25.05
CA PRO A 106 -18.72 3.30 25.23
C PRO A 106 -20.17 3.47 25.71
N ALA A 107 -20.43 4.50 26.54
CA ALA A 107 -21.75 4.82 27.05
C ALA A 107 -22.77 5.26 26.00
N ALA A 108 -22.33 5.77 24.84
CA ALA A 108 -23.22 6.12 23.73
C ALA A 108 -23.85 4.87 23.08
N GLY A 109 -23.11 3.75 23.08
CA GLY A 109 -23.48 2.53 22.37
C GLY A 109 -23.39 2.68 20.85
N LYS A 110 -23.99 1.74 20.13
CA LYS A 110 -23.99 1.69 18.66
C LYS A 110 -25.26 2.29 18.06
N GLY A 111 -25.11 3.00 16.95
CA GLY A 111 -26.19 3.55 16.14
C GLY A 111 -26.93 2.47 15.34
N ARG A 112 -27.86 2.90 14.49
CA ARG A 112 -28.62 1.98 13.61
C ARG A 112 -27.68 1.16 12.71
N ARG A 113 -27.96 -0.14 12.53
CA ARG A 113 -27.13 -1.08 11.74
C ARG A 113 -25.63 -1.09 12.12
N GLY A 114 -25.32 -0.81 13.39
CA GLY A 114 -23.93 -0.79 13.87
C GLY A 114 -23.12 0.45 13.50
N ALA A 115 -23.77 1.50 12.95
CA ALA A 115 -23.13 2.77 12.68
C ALA A 115 -22.61 3.45 13.97
N LYS A 116 -21.71 4.42 13.82
CA LYS A 116 -21.31 5.28 14.93
C LYS A 116 -22.51 6.12 15.38
N MET A 117 -22.77 6.14 16.68
CA MET A 117 -23.85 6.95 17.24
C MET A 117 -23.57 8.45 17.01
N THR A 118 -24.58 9.22 16.61
CA THR A 118 -24.49 10.68 16.55
C THR A 118 -25.18 11.32 17.76
N PRO A 119 -24.79 12.52 18.21
CA PRO A 119 -25.45 13.19 19.33
C PRO A 119 -26.97 13.31 19.15
N GLY A 120 -27.43 13.82 18.01
CA GLY A 120 -28.86 13.97 17.73
C GLY A 120 -29.61 12.64 17.62
N GLU A 121 -28.98 11.58 17.12
CA GLU A 121 -29.59 10.25 17.13
C GLU A 121 -29.70 9.68 18.56
N TRP A 122 -28.69 9.92 19.40
CA TRP A 122 -28.69 9.47 20.78
C TRP A 122 -29.80 10.13 21.59
N GLU A 123 -29.98 11.45 21.46
CA GLU A 123 -31.05 12.19 22.14
C GLU A 123 -32.43 11.67 21.74
N ARG A 124 -32.68 11.53 20.42
CA ARG A 124 -33.95 10.99 19.89
C ARG A 124 -34.24 9.58 20.40
N ARG A 125 -33.20 8.74 20.50
CA ARG A 125 -33.37 7.33 20.89
C ARG A 125 -33.50 7.15 22.41
N ARG A 126 -32.83 7.97 23.21
CA ARG A 126 -32.81 7.84 24.68
C ARG A 126 -33.81 8.75 25.38
N GLY A 127 -34.34 9.77 24.70
CA GLY A 127 -35.29 10.72 25.26
C GLY A 127 -34.66 11.64 26.31
N LEU A 128 -33.33 11.80 26.28
CA LEU A 128 -32.58 12.69 27.17
C LEU A 128 -31.87 13.75 26.34
N ARG A 129 -31.82 14.98 26.85
CA ARG A 129 -31.02 16.04 26.25
C ARG A 129 -29.57 15.91 26.70
N LEU A 130 -28.63 16.06 25.76
CA LEU A 130 -27.22 16.13 26.07
C LEU A 130 -26.89 17.54 26.55
N ARG A 131 -26.16 17.61 27.66
CA ARG A 131 -25.62 18.84 28.21
C ARG A 131 -24.16 18.99 27.78
N PHE A 132 -23.85 20.14 27.21
CA PHE A 132 -22.48 20.50 26.88
C PHE A 132 -21.73 20.92 28.14
N ILE A 133 -20.57 20.32 28.37
CA ILE A 133 -19.67 20.67 29.46
C ILE A 133 -18.33 21.08 28.86
N TYR A 134 -18.01 22.36 29.01
CA TYR A 134 -16.71 22.89 28.64
C TYR A 134 -15.65 22.48 29.67
N ARG A 135 -14.47 22.10 29.18
CA ARG A 135 -13.30 21.81 30.00
C ARG A 135 -12.14 22.69 29.56
N ARG A 136 -11.62 23.51 30.48
CA ARG A 136 -10.48 24.39 30.21
C ARG A 136 -9.21 23.62 29.85
N ARG A 137 -9.00 22.46 30.49
CA ARG A 137 -7.88 21.55 30.23
C ARG A 137 -8.41 20.23 29.69
N GLY A 138 -8.36 20.06 28.37
CA GLY A 138 -8.75 18.84 27.66
C GLY A 138 -10.00 19.00 26.78
N PRO A 139 -10.44 17.90 26.14
CA PRO A 139 -11.60 17.92 25.26
C PRO A 139 -12.90 18.19 26.02
N SER A 140 -13.82 18.89 25.36
CA SER A 140 -15.16 19.17 25.89
C SER A 140 -16.03 17.91 25.82
N LEU A 141 -17.11 17.87 26.59
CA LEU A 141 -17.94 16.66 26.72
C LEU A 141 -19.40 16.96 26.40
N LEU A 142 -20.07 15.98 25.78
CA LEU A 142 -21.53 15.90 25.83
C LEU A 142 -21.92 14.82 26.83
N VAL A 143 -22.72 15.24 27.80
CA VAL A 143 -23.01 14.47 28.99
C VAL A 143 -24.51 14.35 29.14
N ALA A 144 -24.97 13.21 29.64
CA ALA A 144 -26.37 13.01 29.95
C ALA A 144 -26.58 12.83 31.45
N ASP A 145 -27.61 13.48 31.98
CA ASP A 145 -28.05 13.28 33.36
C ASP A 145 -28.97 12.05 33.38
N GLY A 146 -28.42 10.90 33.79
CA GLY A 146 -29.08 9.61 33.64
C GLY A 146 -28.49 8.56 34.57
N ARG A 147 -28.28 7.35 34.07
CA ARG A 147 -27.54 6.29 34.76
C ARG A 147 -26.89 5.38 33.73
N LEU A 148 -25.95 4.55 34.19
CA LEU A 148 -25.43 3.45 33.40
C LEU A 148 -26.32 2.21 33.57
N ASN A 149 -26.57 1.50 32.48
CA ASN A 149 -27.17 0.16 32.54
C ASN A 149 -26.08 -0.91 32.74
N THR A 150 -26.48 -2.17 32.94
CA THR A 150 -25.56 -3.32 33.08
C THR A 150 -24.64 -3.50 31.87
N LYS A 151 -25.01 -2.97 30.70
CA LYS A 151 -24.21 -2.98 29.47
C LYS A 151 -23.29 -1.75 29.33
N GLY A 152 -23.19 -0.91 30.37
CA GLY A 152 -22.39 0.31 30.38
C GLY A 152 -22.94 1.46 29.51
N LEU A 153 -24.21 1.41 29.11
CA LEU A 153 -24.86 2.44 28.28
C LEU A 153 -25.56 3.50 29.13
N GLY A 154 -25.44 4.76 28.70
CA GLY A 154 -26.20 5.87 29.28
C GLY A 154 -27.69 5.76 28.94
N VAL A 155 -28.52 5.70 29.98
CA VAL A 155 -29.99 5.62 29.87
C VAL A 155 -30.65 6.55 30.88
N ALA A 156 -31.93 6.86 30.65
CA ALA A 156 -32.73 7.60 31.62
C ALA A 156 -32.79 6.88 32.97
N SER A 157 -32.70 7.67 34.04
CA SER A 157 -32.99 7.16 35.38
C SER A 157 -34.48 6.85 35.49
N ARG A 158 -34.82 5.74 36.14
CA ARG A 158 -36.22 5.34 36.40
C ARG A 158 -36.80 6.02 37.65
N SER A 159 -35.96 6.67 38.47
CA SER A 159 -36.39 7.30 39.71
C SER A 159 -37.03 8.66 39.45
N LYS A 160 -38.26 8.84 39.93
CA LYS A 160 -38.97 10.13 39.98
C LYS A 160 -38.29 11.11 40.96
N THR A 161 -37.73 10.60 42.05
CA THR A 161 -37.09 11.38 43.15
C THR A 161 -35.61 11.69 42.89
N GLY A 162 -35.06 11.31 41.73
CA GLY A 162 -33.66 11.63 41.37
C GLY A 162 -32.58 10.75 42.01
N ARG A 163 -32.94 9.75 42.82
CA ARG A 163 -31.98 8.80 43.41
C ARG A 163 -31.33 7.95 42.32
N GLY A 164 -30.01 7.79 42.39
CA GLY A 164 -29.23 7.02 41.41
C GLY A 164 -29.04 7.71 40.06
N ARG A 165 -29.19 9.03 39.98
CA ARG A 165 -28.78 9.81 38.81
C ARG A 165 -27.28 10.05 38.84
N ALA A 166 -26.64 9.83 37.71
CA ALA A 166 -25.24 10.07 37.46
C ALA A 166 -25.07 10.91 36.19
N THR A 167 -24.04 11.74 36.22
CA THR A 167 -23.59 12.57 35.11
C THR A 167 -22.71 11.70 34.20
N VAL A 168 -23.31 11.14 33.14
CA VAL A 168 -22.63 10.15 32.30
C VAL A 168 -22.05 10.83 31.05
N PRO A 169 -20.72 10.77 30.83
CA PRO A 169 -20.14 11.27 29.59
C PRO A 169 -20.48 10.34 28.42
N ILE A 170 -21.11 10.89 27.39
CA ILE A 170 -21.60 10.15 26.22
C ILE A 170 -20.71 10.39 25.00
N PHE A 171 -20.32 11.64 24.74
CA PHE A 171 -19.43 11.99 23.64
C PHE A 171 -18.24 12.81 24.12
N LEU A 172 -17.09 12.55 23.51
CA LEU A 172 -15.91 13.39 23.56
C LEU A 172 -15.95 14.36 22.37
N LEU A 173 -15.88 15.66 22.64
CA LEU A 173 -15.87 16.71 21.63
C LEU A 173 -14.45 17.21 21.42
N VAL A 174 -13.97 17.06 20.19
CA VAL A 174 -12.63 17.52 19.76
C VAL A 174 -12.80 18.41 18.53
N PRO A 175 -12.12 19.56 18.44
CA PRO A 175 -12.31 20.45 17.29
C PRO A 175 -11.69 19.86 16.01
N GLN A 176 -10.50 19.29 16.13
CA GLN A 176 -9.73 18.73 15.03
C GLN A 176 -8.80 17.62 15.52
N VAL A 177 -8.51 16.65 14.66
CA VAL A 177 -7.59 15.54 14.95
C VAL A 177 -6.63 15.39 13.77
N LYS A 178 -5.32 15.40 14.05
CA LYS A 178 -4.31 15.13 13.01
C LYS A 178 -4.07 13.63 12.93
N LEU A 179 -4.22 13.06 11.72
CA LEU A 179 -3.85 11.67 11.50
C LEU A 179 -2.33 11.56 11.38
N PRO A 180 -1.65 10.65 12.10
CA PRO A 180 -0.21 10.46 11.94
C PRO A 180 0.08 9.90 10.55
N LYS A 181 1.04 10.53 9.87
CA LYS A 181 1.63 9.98 8.66
C LYS A 181 2.40 8.71 9.02
N ARG A 182 2.11 7.62 8.33
CA ARG A 182 2.64 6.27 8.60
C ARG A 182 3.20 5.58 7.36
N LEU A 183 2.89 6.09 6.18
CA LEU A 183 3.33 5.55 4.91
C LEU A 183 4.09 6.63 4.13
N ASP A 184 5.01 6.17 3.30
CA ASP A 184 5.74 6.97 2.31
C ASP A 184 5.75 6.16 1.01
N LEU A 185 4.75 6.38 0.16
CA LEU A 185 4.58 5.62 -1.08
C LEU A 185 5.31 6.22 -2.29
N ASP A 186 5.70 7.49 -2.19
CA ASP A 186 6.36 8.24 -3.25
C ASP A 186 7.86 7.95 -3.38
N LEU A 187 8.49 7.39 -2.34
CA LEU A 187 9.85 6.90 -2.47
C LEU A 187 9.83 5.50 -3.11
N PRO A 188 10.63 5.24 -4.18
CA PRO A 188 10.89 3.88 -4.60
C PRO A 188 11.37 3.11 -3.36
N PRO A 189 10.96 1.85 -3.15
CA PRO A 189 11.29 1.10 -1.95
C PRO A 189 12.82 1.01 -1.83
N SER A 190 13.41 1.92 -1.06
CA SER A 190 14.83 1.99 -0.73
C SER A 190 15.11 0.95 0.35
N GLY A 191 14.76 -0.29 0.06
CA GLY A 191 15.23 -1.45 0.78
C GLY A 191 16.42 -2.02 0.02
N PRO A 192 17.51 -2.40 0.69
CA PRO A 192 18.63 -3.10 0.05
C PRO A 192 18.21 -4.40 -0.65
N SER A 193 17.01 -4.89 -0.37
CA SER A 193 16.41 -6.08 -0.96
C SER A 193 15.80 -5.88 -2.36
N PHE A 194 15.50 -4.66 -2.83
CA PHE A 194 14.93 -4.48 -4.17
C PHE A 194 16.01 -4.56 -5.26
N ILE A 195 17.10 -3.81 -5.10
CA ILE A 195 18.25 -3.83 -6.04
C ILE A 195 18.95 -5.20 -6.00
N THR A 196 19.19 -5.76 -4.81
CA THR A 196 19.87 -7.07 -4.69
C THR A 196 19.06 -8.22 -5.28
N ARG A 197 17.72 -8.15 -5.27
CA ARG A 197 16.88 -9.22 -5.82
C ARG A 197 16.78 -9.16 -7.35
N VAL A 198 16.70 -7.96 -7.93
CA VAL A 198 16.77 -7.76 -9.39
C VAL A 198 18.13 -8.20 -9.93
N CYS A 199 19.23 -7.91 -9.23
CA CYS A 199 20.57 -8.36 -9.64
C CYS A 199 20.87 -9.84 -9.32
N GLY A 200 20.23 -10.43 -8.30
CA GLY A 200 20.54 -11.78 -7.81
C GLY A 200 19.93 -12.92 -8.63
N PHE A 201 18.78 -12.74 -9.27
CA PHE A 201 18.07 -13.82 -9.98
C PHE A 201 18.33 -13.89 -11.50
N GLY A 202 18.96 -12.86 -12.07
CA GLY A 202 19.26 -12.79 -13.50
C GLY A 202 20.54 -13.53 -13.93
N PHE A 203 21.50 -13.75 -13.02
CA PHE A 203 22.80 -14.31 -13.42
C PHE A 203 22.78 -15.82 -13.66
N ASP A 204 22.00 -16.60 -12.90
CA ASP A 204 21.96 -18.06 -13.04
C ASP A 204 21.11 -18.54 -14.23
N SER A 205 20.07 -17.80 -14.60
CA SER A 205 19.21 -18.12 -15.74
C SER A 205 19.82 -17.69 -17.08
N LEU A 206 20.62 -16.61 -17.12
CA LEU A 206 21.44 -16.23 -18.28
C LEU A 206 22.61 -17.19 -18.50
N ARG A 207 23.23 -17.72 -17.43
CA ARG A 207 24.33 -18.68 -17.54
C ARG A 207 23.88 -20.03 -18.13
N PHE A 208 22.63 -20.44 -17.87
CA PHE A 208 22.11 -21.73 -18.37
C PHE A 208 21.72 -21.69 -19.86
N ARG A 209 21.29 -20.53 -20.40
CA ARG A 209 21.02 -20.39 -21.84
C ARG A 209 22.23 -19.96 -22.67
N PHE A 210 23.18 -19.21 -22.12
CA PHE A 210 24.46 -18.94 -22.80
C PHE A 210 25.42 -20.16 -22.79
N GLY A 211 25.23 -21.12 -21.88
CA GLY A 211 26.05 -22.33 -21.80
C GLY A 211 25.89 -23.29 -22.99
N GLN A 212 24.74 -23.28 -23.67
CA GLN A 212 24.52 -24.14 -24.85
C GLN A 212 25.01 -23.52 -26.17
N ALA A 213 25.31 -22.23 -26.20
CA ALA A 213 25.88 -21.55 -27.37
C ALA A 213 27.41 -21.63 -27.46
N ARG A 214 28.09 -22.42 -26.61
CA ARG A 214 29.56 -22.60 -26.62
C ARG A 214 30.07 -23.70 -27.56
N ARG A 215 29.21 -24.39 -28.32
CA ARG A 215 29.65 -25.43 -29.27
C ARG A 215 29.86 -24.95 -30.71
N ALA A 216 29.62 -23.68 -31.03
CA ALA A 216 29.82 -23.16 -32.38
C ALA A 216 30.73 -21.93 -32.40
N ARG A 217 31.95 -22.15 -32.90
CA ARG A 217 32.90 -21.24 -33.59
C ARG A 217 32.81 -19.73 -33.29
N SER A 218 33.86 -19.20 -32.65
CA SER A 218 34.79 -18.18 -33.20
C SER A 218 35.64 -17.53 -32.07
N PRO A 219 36.99 -17.59 -32.10
CA PRO A 219 37.86 -17.07 -31.04
C PRO A 219 37.85 -15.53 -30.88
N GLN A 220 37.33 -14.77 -31.85
CA GLN A 220 37.25 -13.31 -31.78
C GLN A 220 36.17 -12.79 -30.81
N ILE A 221 35.13 -13.56 -30.49
CA ILE A 221 34.06 -13.16 -29.54
C ILE A 221 34.48 -13.38 -28.08
N ALA A 222 35.43 -14.28 -27.83
CA ALA A 222 35.98 -14.54 -26.49
C ALA A 222 36.78 -13.35 -25.94
N GLN A 223 37.46 -12.59 -26.82
CA GLN A 223 38.22 -11.41 -26.41
C GLN A 223 37.31 -10.21 -26.08
N ALA A 224 36.18 -10.04 -26.80
CA ALA A 224 35.20 -8.98 -26.51
C ALA A 224 34.46 -9.20 -25.18
N SER A 225 34.20 -10.46 -24.81
CA SER A 225 33.53 -10.81 -23.54
C SER A 225 34.44 -10.65 -22.30
N GLY A 226 35.77 -10.76 -22.48
CA GLY A 226 36.74 -10.48 -21.42
C GLY A 226 36.79 -8.99 -21.04
N ALA A 227 36.67 -8.11 -22.05
CA ALA A 227 36.71 -6.66 -21.87
C ALA A 227 35.44 -6.10 -21.18
N LEU A 228 34.26 -6.67 -21.43
CA LEU A 228 33.02 -6.26 -20.75
C LEU A 228 32.99 -6.68 -19.27
N ARG A 229 33.69 -7.76 -18.91
CA ARG A 229 33.80 -8.22 -17.52
C ARG A 229 34.69 -7.33 -16.66
N SER A 230 35.75 -6.75 -17.21
CA SER A 230 36.63 -5.84 -16.46
C SER A 230 35.96 -4.49 -16.22
N VAL A 231 35.20 -3.96 -17.19
CA VAL A 231 34.47 -2.68 -17.06
C VAL A 231 33.36 -2.78 -16.00
N PHE A 232 32.63 -3.90 -15.94
CA PHE A 232 31.56 -4.08 -14.94
C PHE A 232 32.08 -4.34 -13.52
N CYS A 233 33.21 -5.05 -13.35
CA CYS A 233 33.84 -5.20 -12.03
C CYS A 233 34.44 -3.87 -11.51
N PHE A 234 34.93 -3.01 -12.40
CA PHE A 234 35.51 -1.73 -11.98
C PHE A 234 34.45 -0.75 -11.47
N LEU A 235 33.25 -0.73 -12.05
CA LEU A 235 32.13 0.08 -11.55
C LEU A 235 31.57 -0.42 -10.21
N ALA A 236 31.63 -1.72 -9.93
CA ALA A 236 31.14 -2.29 -8.67
C ALA A 236 32.04 -1.94 -7.47
N MET A 237 33.31 -1.58 -7.70
CA MET A 237 34.27 -1.28 -6.63
C MET A 237 34.38 0.21 -6.30
N SER A 238 33.80 1.10 -7.13
CA SER A 238 33.83 2.55 -6.93
C SER A 238 32.58 3.11 -6.22
N ALA A 239 31.66 2.25 -5.77
CA ALA A 239 30.38 2.63 -5.15
C ALA A 239 30.20 2.05 -3.72
N ALA A 240 31.32 1.82 -3.02
CA ALA A 240 31.36 1.50 -1.59
C ALA A 240 31.67 2.75 -0.75
#